data_AF-A0A8J7L1H2-F1
#
_entry.id   AF-A0A8J7L1H2-F1
#
_cell.length_a   1.000
_cell.length_b   1.000
_cell.length_c   1.000
_cell.angle_alpha   90.00
_cell.angle_beta   90.00
_cell.angle_gamma   90.00
#
_symmetry.space_group_name_H-M   'P 1'
#
loop_
_entity.id
_entity.type
_entity.pdbx_description
1 polymer ?
#
loop_
_entity_poly.entity_id
_entity_poly.type
_entity_poly.pdbx_seq_one_letter_code
_entity_poly.pdbx_strand_id
1 'polypeptide(L)'
;MADVKRYGINWFGELDLVVEIDHDVATSDMLTEINSFWGDSSSRLRDANGDVIIAILEMLGQLCFQLTTAYGYGIQRLIREFETIEGWPRMDGSHGFKLIDCDELAFETCDISVSEVIE
;
A
#
# COMPACT_ATOMS: atom_id res chain seq x y z
N MET A 1 0.54 5.37 -26.15
CA MET A 1 0.58 6.06 -24.84
C MET A 1 0.43 4.96 -23.82
N ALA A 2 1.27 4.94 -22.79
CA ALA A 2 1.18 3.92 -21.75
C ALA A 2 -0.17 4.04 -21.01
N ASP A 3 -0.86 2.92 -20.72
CA ASP A 3 -2.08 2.88 -19.92
C ASP A 3 -1.76 3.04 -18.42
N VAL A 4 -1.32 4.23 -18.04
CA VAL A 4 -0.97 4.56 -16.65
C VAL A 4 -2.18 5.11 -15.90
N LYS A 5 -2.52 4.48 -14.78
CA LYS A 5 -3.59 4.91 -13.87
C LYS A 5 -3.04 5.23 -12.49
N ARG A 6 -3.63 6.22 -11.82
CA ARG A 6 -3.30 6.63 -10.46
C ARG A 6 -4.38 6.19 -9.50
N TYR A 7 -3.97 5.70 -8.34
CA TYR A 7 -4.82 5.24 -7.27
C TYR A 7 -4.43 5.95 -5.99
N GLY A 8 -5.41 6.55 -5.32
CA GLY A 8 -5.28 7.04 -3.96
C GLY A 8 -5.76 5.98 -2.99
N ILE A 9 -4.94 5.62 -2.02
CA ILE A 9 -5.27 4.70 -0.94
C ILE A 9 -5.31 5.52 0.34
N ASN A 10 -6.53 5.74 0.84
CA ASN A 10 -6.75 6.46 2.09
C ASN A 10 -7.14 5.48 3.19
N TRP A 11 -6.46 5.56 4.33
CA TRP A 11 -6.84 4.81 5.53
C TRP A 11 -7.26 5.77 6.64
N PHE A 12 -8.57 6.02 6.74
CA PHE A 12 -9.20 6.86 7.78
C PHE A 12 -8.56 8.25 7.98
N GLY A 13 -7.95 8.82 6.94
CA GLY A 13 -7.22 10.08 7.04
C GLY A 13 -5.85 10.00 7.71
N GLU A 14 -5.45 8.83 8.22
CA GLU A 14 -4.12 8.59 8.78
C GLU A 14 -3.12 8.35 7.66
N LEU A 15 -3.42 7.41 6.75
CA LEU A 15 -2.61 7.20 5.55
C LEU A 15 -3.26 7.88 4.35
N ASP A 16 -2.47 8.66 3.60
CA ASP A 16 -2.77 9.01 2.20
C ASP A 16 -1.60 8.58 1.31
N LEU A 17 -1.82 7.54 0.50
CA LEU A 17 -0.82 6.93 -0.36
C LEU A 17 -1.26 7.06 -1.82
N VAL A 18 -0.37 7.56 -2.68
CA VAL A 18 -0.62 7.66 -4.12
C VAL A 18 0.27 6.69 -4.87
N VAL A 19 -0.35 5.85 -5.70
CA VAL A 19 0.33 4.82 -6.49
C VAL A 19 -0.03 4.96 -7.95
N GLU A 20 0.97 4.88 -8.83
CA GLU A 20 0.81 4.71 -10.27
C GLU A 20 0.97 3.23 -10.64
N ILE A 21 0.03 2.74 -11.46
CA ILE A 21 0.15 1.45 -12.13
C ILE A 21 0.13 1.67 -13.64
N ASP A 22 1.16 1.21 -14.33
CA ASP A 22 1.21 1.08 -15.80
C ASP A 22 0.63 -0.27 -16.20
N HIS A 23 -0.60 -0.28 -16.73
CA HIS A 23 -1.33 -1.49 -17.10
C HIS A 23 -0.78 -2.17 -18.37
N ASP A 24 0.08 -1.50 -19.13
CA ASP A 24 0.80 -2.14 -20.24
C ASP A 24 1.98 -3.01 -19.73
N VAL A 25 2.45 -2.77 -18.51
CA VAL A 25 3.58 -3.48 -17.86
C VAL A 25 3.10 -4.40 -16.75
N ALA A 26 2.25 -3.90 -15.85
CA ALA A 26 1.67 -4.63 -14.73
C ALA A 26 0.48 -5.49 -15.20
N THR A 27 0.80 -6.62 -15.83
CA THR A 27 -0.20 -7.52 -16.41
C THR A 27 -1.12 -8.16 -15.35
N SER A 28 -2.31 -8.61 -15.78
CA SER A 28 -3.25 -9.34 -14.93
C SER A 28 -2.64 -10.56 -14.23
N ASP A 29 -1.71 -11.27 -14.90
CA ASP A 29 -1.03 -12.42 -14.32
C ASP A 29 -0.10 -12.00 -13.18
N MET A 30 0.64 -10.91 -13.36
CA MET A 30 1.50 -10.34 -12.32
C MET A 30 0.69 -9.86 -11.10
N LEU A 31 -0.44 -9.19 -11.33
CA LEU A 31 -1.36 -8.77 -10.25
C LEU A 31 -1.90 -9.98 -9.47
N THR A 32 -2.23 -11.06 -10.18
CA THR A 32 -2.72 -12.31 -9.59
C THR A 32 -1.63 -13.04 -8.83
N GLU A 33 -0.40 -13.03 -9.34
CA GLU A 33 0.78 -13.60 -8.67
C GLU A 33 1.06 -12.87 -7.36
N ILE A 34 1.09 -11.53 -7.37
CA ILE A 34 1.24 -10.72 -6.16
C ILE A 34 0.15 -11.09 -5.14
N ASN A 35 -1.12 -11.13 -5.55
CA ASN A 35 -2.21 -11.47 -4.64
C ASN A 35 -2.07 -12.90 -4.07
N SER A 36 -1.66 -13.86 -4.90
CA SER A 36 -1.60 -15.28 -4.56
C SER A 36 -0.35 -15.68 -3.77
N PHE A 37 0.71 -14.88 -3.85
CA PHE A 37 1.95 -15.08 -3.09
C PHE A 37 1.69 -15.06 -1.57
N TRP A 38 0.80 -14.17 -1.13
CA TRP A 38 0.44 -14.02 0.28
C TRP A 38 -0.71 -14.97 0.67
N GLY A 39 -0.69 -15.40 1.93
CA GLY A 39 -1.80 -16.16 2.52
C GLY A 39 -3.14 -15.43 2.41
N ASP A 40 -4.23 -16.20 2.51
CA ASP A 40 -5.61 -15.69 2.46
C ASP A 40 -5.99 -14.94 1.17
N SER A 41 -5.25 -15.16 0.07
CA SER A 41 -5.46 -14.52 -1.24
C SER A 41 -6.90 -14.62 -1.76
N SER A 42 -7.57 -15.75 -1.53
CA SER A 42 -8.98 -15.96 -1.91
C SER A 42 -9.95 -15.17 -1.04
N SER A 43 -9.61 -14.94 0.23
CA SER A 43 -10.41 -14.09 1.12
C SER A 43 -10.29 -12.63 0.69
N ARG A 44 -9.06 -12.15 0.53
CA ARG A 44 -8.78 -10.77 0.11
C ARG A 44 -9.46 -10.44 -1.22
N LEU A 45 -9.37 -11.33 -2.20
CA LEU A 45 -10.02 -11.14 -3.49
C LEU A 45 -11.56 -11.09 -3.37
N ARG A 46 -12.15 -11.90 -2.49
CA ARG A 46 -13.59 -11.87 -2.23
C ARG A 46 -14.01 -10.56 -1.57
N ASP A 47 -13.24 -10.08 -0.60
CA ASP A 47 -13.50 -8.84 0.12
C ASP A 47 -13.39 -7.61 -0.83
N ALA A 48 -12.49 -7.70 -1.81
CA ALA A 48 -12.35 -6.75 -2.93
C ALA A 48 -13.37 -6.97 -4.08
N ASN A 49 -14.45 -7.72 -3.87
CA ASN A 49 -15.49 -8.03 -4.88
C ASN A 49 -14.96 -8.64 -6.19
N GLY A 50 -13.87 -9.41 -6.12
CA GLY A 50 -13.23 -10.04 -7.27
C GLY A 50 -12.26 -9.15 -8.04
N ASP A 51 -12.06 -7.90 -7.61
CA ASP A 51 -11.09 -6.98 -8.23
C ASP A 51 -9.70 -7.18 -7.62
N VAL A 52 -8.80 -7.77 -8.40
CA VAL A 52 -7.43 -8.04 -7.97
C VAL A 52 -6.62 -6.76 -7.74
N ILE A 53 -6.91 -5.67 -8.47
CA ILE A 53 -6.21 -4.39 -8.29
C ILE A 53 -6.60 -3.82 -6.92
N ILE A 54 -7.88 -3.80 -6.60
CA ILE A 54 -8.35 -3.35 -5.27
C ILE A 54 -7.72 -4.22 -4.17
N ALA A 55 -7.77 -5.54 -4.32
CA ALA A 55 -7.20 -6.48 -3.35
C ALA A 55 -5.70 -6.20 -3.06
N ILE A 56 -4.88 -5.99 -4.10
CA ILE A 56 -3.46 -5.70 -3.89
C ILE A 56 -3.24 -4.28 -3.34
N LEU A 57 -4.04 -3.29 -3.74
CA LEU A 57 -3.86 -1.91 -3.30
C LEU A 57 -4.24 -1.74 -1.82
N GLU A 58 -5.25 -2.46 -1.34
CA GLU A 58 -5.58 -2.52 0.09
C GLU A 58 -4.45 -3.17 0.88
N MET A 59 -3.90 -4.29 0.38
CA MET A 59 -2.74 -4.95 1.00
C MET A 59 -1.48 -4.07 0.99
N LEU A 60 -1.27 -3.32 -0.10
CA LEU A 60 -0.18 -2.36 -0.23
C LEU A 60 -0.31 -1.24 0.80
N GLY A 61 -1.51 -0.63 0.89
CA GLY A 61 -1.81 0.40 1.88
C GLY A 61 -1.56 -0.08 3.30
N GLN A 62 -1.99 -1.30 3.62
CA GLN A 62 -1.76 -1.89 4.94
C GLN A 62 -0.28 -2.02 5.28
N LEU A 63 0.53 -2.53 4.34
CA LEU A 63 1.96 -2.68 4.52
C LEU A 63 2.67 -1.33 4.64
N CYS A 64 2.34 -0.36 3.78
CA CYS A 64 2.90 1.00 3.85
C CYS A 64 2.56 1.68 5.18
N PHE A 65 1.33 1.55 5.68
CA PHE A 65 0.93 2.06 6.99
C PHE A 65 1.76 1.46 8.13
N GLN A 66 1.98 0.15 8.10
CA GLN A 66 2.79 -0.54 9.12
C GLN A 66 4.25 -0.07 9.10
N LEU A 67 4.86 0.06 7.92
CA LEU A 67 6.24 0.51 7.76
C LEU A 67 6.43 1.98 8.16
N THR A 68 5.52 2.85 7.75
CA THR A 68 5.54 4.28 8.11
C THR A 68 5.35 4.45 9.61
N THR A 69 4.40 3.75 10.23
CA THR A 69 4.17 3.82 11.69
C THR A 69 5.34 3.25 12.49
N ALA A 70 5.90 2.10 12.09
CA ALA A 70 6.92 1.42 12.88
C ALA A 70 8.29 2.10 12.79
N TYR A 71 8.62 2.70 11.64
CA TYR A 71 9.99 3.17 11.35
C TYR A 71 10.08 4.64 10.91
N GLY A 72 8.96 5.36 10.78
CA GLY A 72 8.95 6.73 10.28
C GLY A 72 9.44 6.83 8.83
N TYR A 73 9.09 5.85 8.00
CA TYR A 73 9.54 5.82 6.61
C TYR A 73 8.76 6.82 5.75
N GLY A 74 9.47 7.82 5.21
CA GLY A 74 8.97 8.59 4.08
C GLY A 74 9.06 7.82 2.75
N ILE A 75 8.48 8.38 1.69
CA ILE A 75 8.32 7.75 0.36
C ILE A 75 9.60 7.10 -0.20
N GLN A 76 10.75 7.78 -0.11
CA GLN A 76 12.03 7.26 -0.64
C GLN A 76 12.51 6.03 0.12
N ARG A 77 12.24 5.96 1.44
CA ARG A 77 12.59 4.79 2.25
C ARG A 77 11.64 3.64 1.96
N LEU A 78 10.34 3.91 1.79
CA LEU A 78 9.35 2.90 1.37
C LEU A 78 9.74 2.25 0.05
N ILE A 79 10.01 3.04 -1.00
CA ILE A 79 10.40 2.52 -2.32
C ILE A 79 11.61 1.58 -2.21
N ARG A 80 12.60 1.96 -1.40
CA ARG A 80 13.79 1.13 -1.18
C ARG A 80 13.50 -0.13 -0.38
N GLU A 81 12.60 -0.07 0.60
CA GLU A 81 12.20 -1.24 1.38
C GLU A 81 11.49 -2.26 0.50
N PHE A 82 10.70 -1.85 -0.50
CA PHE A 82 10.08 -2.79 -1.45
C PHE A 82 11.09 -3.59 -2.29
N GLU A 83 12.38 -3.25 -2.30
CA GLU A 83 13.43 -4.09 -2.91
C GLU A 83 13.77 -5.32 -2.06
N THR A 84 13.41 -5.33 -0.78
CA THR A 84 13.74 -6.39 0.19
C THR A 84 12.54 -7.27 0.55
N ILE A 85 11.32 -6.79 0.32
CA ILE A 85 10.08 -7.49 0.68
C ILE A 85 9.72 -8.49 -0.42
N GLU A 86 9.77 -9.78 -0.08
CA GLU A 86 9.35 -10.86 -0.98
C GLU A 86 7.88 -10.72 -1.38
N GLY A 87 7.52 -11.13 -2.59
CA GLY A 87 6.14 -11.07 -3.08
C GLY A 87 5.70 -9.71 -3.63
N TRP A 88 6.56 -8.70 -3.58
CA TRP A 88 6.31 -7.40 -4.21
C TRP A 88 7.37 -7.06 -5.28
N PRO A 89 6.99 -6.37 -6.36
CA PRO A 89 7.93 -5.82 -7.32
C PRO A 89 8.57 -4.53 -6.79
N ARG A 90 9.57 -4.04 -7.53
CA ARG A 90 10.10 -2.69 -7.29
C ARG A 90 9.03 -1.63 -7.53
N MET A 91 8.96 -0.70 -6.59
CA MET A 91 7.97 0.39 -6.57
C MET A 91 8.52 1.71 -7.15
N ASP A 92 9.49 1.62 -8.05
CA ASP A 92 10.16 2.76 -8.71
C ASP A 92 9.60 3.04 -10.13
N GLY A 93 8.61 2.26 -10.58
CA GLY A 93 8.02 2.29 -11.91
C GLY A 93 8.62 1.29 -12.90
N SER A 94 9.75 0.65 -12.59
CA SER A 94 10.44 -0.25 -13.52
C SER A 94 9.66 -1.53 -13.86
N HIS A 95 8.73 -1.92 -12.99
CA HIS A 95 7.88 -3.10 -13.16
C HIS A 95 6.39 -2.73 -13.27
N GLY A 96 6.10 -1.47 -13.65
CA GLY A 96 4.73 -0.98 -13.81
C GLY A 96 4.06 -0.55 -12.51
N PHE A 97 4.74 -0.58 -11.35
CA PHE A 97 4.24 -0.05 -10.09
C PHE A 97 5.15 1.05 -9.58
N LYS A 98 4.58 2.18 -9.17
CA LYS A 98 5.34 3.31 -8.66
C LYS A 98 4.64 3.98 -7.50
N LEU A 99 5.30 4.04 -6.35
CA LEU A 99 4.84 4.89 -5.25
C LEU A 99 5.19 6.35 -5.59
N ILE A 100 4.18 7.21 -5.54
CA ILE A 100 4.30 8.64 -5.91
C ILE A 100 4.41 9.49 -4.66
N ASP A 101 3.52 9.22 -3.72
CA ASP A 101 3.42 9.99 -2.50
C ASP A 101 2.91 9.12 -1.37
N CYS A 102 3.33 9.45 -0.15
CA CYS A 102 2.86 8.84 1.08
C CYS A 102 2.98 9.91 2.14
N ASP A 103 1.84 10.39 2.62
CA ASP A 103 1.81 11.37 3.68
C ASP A 103 2.53 10.80 4.91
N GLU A 104 3.35 11.65 5.52
CA GLU A 104 4.05 11.30 6.75
C GLU A 104 3.03 11.27 7.89
N LEU A 105 2.99 10.15 8.61
CA LEU A 105 2.18 10.03 9.80
C LEU A 105 2.72 10.99 10.88
N ALA A 106 1.98 12.05 11.14
CA ALA A 106 2.26 12.98 12.22
C ALA A 106 1.26 12.75 13.35
N PHE A 107 1.72 12.13 14.44
CA PHE A 107 0.95 12.01 15.68
C PHE A 107 1.33 13.17 16.59
N GLU A 108 0.47 14.18 16.71
CA GLU A 108 0.71 15.31 17.58
C GLU A 108 0.32 14.97 19.02
N THR A 109 0.96 15.61 20.01
CA THR A 109 0.61 15.37 21.42
C THR A 109 -0.82 15.79 21.76
N CYS A 110 -1.45 16.65 20.96
CA CYS A 110 -2.84 17.02 21.11
C CYS A 110 -3.83 15.92 20.69
N ASP A 111 -3.38 14.91 19.92
CA ASP A 111 -4.20 13.76 19.53
C ASP A 111 -4.33 12.74 20.67
N ILE A 112 -3.52 12.88 21.73
CA ILE A 112 -3.49 11.99 22.89
C ILE A 112 -4.51 12.46 23.93
N SER A 113 -5.57 11.68 24.14
CA SER A 113 -6.54 11.89 25.24
C SER A 113 -6.19 11.05 26.46
N VAL A 114 -6.25 11.64 27.67
CA VAL A 114 -6.07 10.95 28.95
C VAL A 114 -7.35 11.04 29.78
N SER A 115 -7.86 9.90 30.24
CA SER A 115 -9.02 9.81 31.12
C SER A 115 -8.75 8.85 32.28
N GLU A 116 -9.29 9.17 33.46
CA GLU A 116 -9.27 8.27 34.62
C GLU A 116 -10.21 7.07 34.38
N VAL A 117 -9.75 5.86 34.71
CA VAL A 117 -10.58 4.65 34.71
C VAL A 117 -11.08 4.42 36.14
N ILE A 118 -12.39 4.54 36.35
CA ILE A 118 -13.04 4.29 37.64
C ILE A 118 -13.63 2.87 37.57
N GLU A 119 -13.21 1.99 38.48
CA GLU A 119 -13.79 0.64 38.68
C GLU A 119 -15.17 0.68 39.34
#